data_AF-A0AAV3UBU8-F1
#
_entry.id   AF-A0AAV3UBU8-F1
#
_cell.length_a   1.000
_cell.length_b   1.000
_cell.length_c   1.000
_cell.angle_alpha   90.00
_cell.angle_beta   90.00
_cell.angle_gamma   90.00
#
_symmetry.space_group_name_H-M   'P 1'
#
loop_
_entity.id
_entity.type
_entity.pdbx_description
1 polymer ?
#
loop_
_entity_poly.entity_id
_entity_poly.type
_entity_poly.pdbx_seq_one_letter_code
_entity_poly.pdbx_strand_id
1 'polypeptide(L)'
;MTVNESETTTGTSDDQQTTNDSQADDLQSQVKALRDELETTKDRLHHAEKNLRWMAQHQASETGKSVCPECSSGGSLSVERTATGKKKVECTNCGTRFI
;
A
#
# COMPACT_ATOMS: atom_id res chain seq x y z
N MET A 1 -28.22 -70.84 15.12
CA MET A 1 -28.62 -69.57 14.47
C MET A 1 -28.80 -68.59 15.63
N THR A 2 -27.97 -67.58 15.86
CA THR A 2 -27.25 -66.67 14.96
C THR A 2 -25.94 -66.18 15.61
N VAL A 3 -24.92 -65.98 14.78
CA VAL A 3 -23.69 -65.20 15.05
C VAL A 3 -23.97 -63.70 14.85
N ASN A 4 -23.23 -62.85 15.57
CA ASN A 4 -22.56 -61.61 15.12
C ASN A 4 -22.15 -60.80 16.37
N GLU A 5 -20.87 -60.73 16.71
CA GLU A 5 -19.75 -59.99 16.07
C GLU A 5 -19.80 -58.48 16.33
N SER A 6 -18.73 -58.05 17.00
CA SER A 6 -18.31 -56.73 17.42
C SER A 6 -18.30 -55.70 16.30
N GLU A 7 -18.70 -54.45 16.58
CA GLU A 7 -18.09 -53.29 15.93
C GLU A 7 -17.88 -52.16 16.95
N THR A 8 -16.65 -52.15 17.45
CA THR A 8 -15.96 -51.02 18.04
C THR A 8 -15.86 -49.91 16.98
N THR A 9 -16.68 -48.86 17.07
CA THR A 9 -16.48 -47.64 16.27
C THR A 9 -15.61 -46.66 17.06
N THR A 10 -14.33 -46.97 17.16
CA THR A 10 -13.28 -45.97 17.44
C THR A 10 -12.76 -45.49 16.09
N GLY A 11 -12.77 -44.17 15.83
CA GLY A 11 -11.99 -43.55 14.76
C GLY A 11 -12.79 -42.78 13.71
N THR A 12 -13.29 -41.60 14.05
CA THR A 12 -13.53 -40.51 13.08
C THR A 12 -13.21 -39.20 13.78
N SER A 13 -11.92 -38.99 14.05
CA SER A 13 -11.42 -37.73 14.65
C SER A 13 -10.10 -37.30 14.04
N ASP A 14 -9.27 -38.22 13.52
CA ASP A 14 -7.97 -37.87 12.95
C ASP A 14 -8.03 -37.31 11.51
N ASP A 15 -8.91 -37.81 10.62
CA ASP A 15 -8.99 -37.33 9.23
C ASP A 15 -9.63 -35.93 9.10
N GLN A 16 -10.51 -35.56 10.04
CA GLN A 16 -11.14 -34.24 10.07
C GLN A 16 -10.26 -33.18 10.72
N GLN A 17 -9.34 -33.57 11.60
CA GLN A 17 -8.44 -32.63 12.25
C GLN A 17 -7.27 -32.23 11.34
N THR A 18 -6.67 -33.21 10.66
CA THR A 18 -5.54 -33.02 9.73
C THR A 18 -5.88 -32.17 8.51
N THR A 19 -7.11 -32.27 7.99
CA THR A 19 -7.60 -31.47 6.86
C THR A 19 -7.84 -30.01 7.23
N ASN A 20 -8.38 -29.76 8.42
CA ASN A 20 -8.59 -28.40 8.93
C ASN A 20 -7.27 -27.70 9.27
N ASP A 21 -6.31 -28.42 9.86
CA ASP A 21 -4.99 -27.86 10.16
C ASP A 21 -4.21 -27.53 8.88
N SER A 22 -4.24 -28.41 7.88
CA SER A 22 -3.62 -28.16 6.57
C SER A 22 -4.25 -26.95 5.85
N GLN A 23 -5.57 -26.81 5.94
CA GLN A 23 -6.28 -25.67 5.36
C GLN A 23 -5.99 -24.36 6.10
N ALA A 24 -5.77 -24.42 7.42
CA ALA A 24 -5.36 -23.26 8.21
C ALA A 24 -3.93 -22.80 7.83
N ASP A 25 -3.00 -23.72 7.63
CA ASP A 25 -1.62 -23.43 7.22
C ASP A 25 -1.56 -22.82 5.81
N ASP A 26 -2.37 -23.33 4.88
CA ASP A 26 -2.50 -22.79 3.53
C ASP A 26 -3.05 -21.36 3.54
N LEU A 27 -4.06 -21.09 4.39
CA LEU A 27 -4.61 -19.75 4.55
C LEU A 27 -3.60 -18.80 5.22
N GLN A 28 -2.86 -19.26 6.22
CA GLN A 28 -1.79 -18.46 6.83
C GLN A 28 -0.70 -18.11 5.83
N SER A 29 -0.32 -19.05 4.97
CA SER A 29 0.66 -18.84 3.90
C SER A 29 0.18 -17.81 2.88
N GLN A 30 -1.09 -17.88 2.48
CA GLN A 30 -1.72 -16.89 1.60
C GLN A 30 -1.78 -15.49 2.23
N VAL A 31 -2.18 -15.40 3.50
CA VAL A 31 -2.23 -14.11 4.23
C VAL A 31 -0.84 -13.49 4.33
N LYS A 32 0.19 -14.30 4.57
CA LYS A 32 1.58 -13.84 4.59
C LYS A 32 2.00 -13.29 3.23
N ALA A 33 1.75 -14.04 2.15
CA ALA A 33 2.07 -13.59 0.79
C ALA A 33 1.37 -12.27 0.43
N LEU A 34 0.07 -12.15 0.74
CA LEU A 34 -0.68 -10.91 0.52
C LEU A 34 -0.14 -9.73 1.31
N ARG A 35 0.34 -9.96 2.55
CA ARG A 35 0.98 -8.91 3.35
C ARG A 35 2.29 -8.44 2.72
N ASP A 36 3.10 -9.37 2.23
CA ASP A 36 4.38 -9.05 1.58
C ASP A 36 4.16 -8.27 0.26
N GLU A 37 3.14 -8.65 -0.52
CA GLU A 37 2.70 -7.90 -1.71
C GLU A 37 2.17 -6.51 -1.36
N LEU A 38 1.40 -6.39 -0.29
CA LEU A 38 0.90 -5.09 0.18
C LEU A 38 2.04 -4.16 0.58
N GLU A 39 3.06 -4.65 1.28
CA GLU A 39 4.21 -3.82 1.63
C GLU A 39 4.99 -3.41 0.38
N THR A 40 5.17 -4.32 -0.58
CA THR A 40 5.82 -4.03 -1.86
C THR A 40 5.05 -2.96 -2.66
N THR A 41 3.72 -3.03 -2.69
CA THR A 41 2.89 -2.05 -3.40
C THR A 41 2.90 -0.69 -2.70
N LYS A 42 2.91 -0.66 -1.37
CA LYS A 42 3.07 0.57 -0.58
C LYS A 42 4.42 1.24 -0.84
N ASP A 43 5.51 0.49 -0.90
CA ASP A 43 6.83 1.04 -1.22
C ASP A 43 6.86 1.66 -2.62
N ARG A 44 6.27 0.97 -3.61
CA ARG A 44 6.15 1.48 -4.98
C ARG A 44 5.33 2.76 -5.03
N LEU A 45 4.22 2.82 -4.29
CA LEU A 45 3.38 4.01 -4.19
C LEU A 45 4.15 5.18 -3.57
N HIS A 46 4.88 4.96 -2.47
CA HIS A 46 5.67 5.99 -1.83
C HIS A 46 6.73 6.59 -2.78
N HIS A 47 7.41 5.74 -3.56
CA HIS A 47 8.35 6.21 -4.58
C HIS A 47 7.64 7.03 -5.68
N ALA A 48 6.47 6.60 -6.12
CA ALA A 48 5.68 7.32 -7.12
C ALA A 48 5.24 8.70 -6.60
N GLU A 49 4.75 8.80 -5.36
CA GLU A 49 4.39 10.06 -4.72
C GLU A 49 5.58 11.02 -4.63
N LYS A 50 6.75 10.51 -4.21
CA LYS A 50 7.98 11.30 -4.13
C LYS A 50 8.39 11.81 -5.52
N ASN A 51 8.31 10.97 -6.54
CA ASN A 51 8.60 11.35 -7.93
C ASN A 51 7.62 12.41 -8.43
N LEU A 52 6.31 12.27 -8.15
CA LEU A 52 5.30 13.27 -8.52
C LEU A 52 5.59 14.63 -7.87
N ARG A 53 5.93 14.66 -6.58
CA ARG A 53 6.33 15.90 -5.89
C ARG A 53 7.56 16.54 -6.52
N TRP A 54 8.58 15.74 -6.82
CA TRP A 54 9.80 16.23 -7.46
C TRP A 54 9.54 16.80 -8.86
N MET A 55 8.79 16.08 -9.69
CA MET A 55 8.43 16.55 -11.04
C MET A 55 7.62 17.85 -10.97
N ALA A 56 6.62 17.92 -10.08
CA ALA A 56 5.78 19.10 -9.94
C ALA A 56 6.60 20.33 -9.52
N GLN A 57 7.54 20.16 -8.58
CA GLN A 57 8.45 21.21 -8.13
C GLN A 57 9.43 21.65 -9.24
N HIS A 58 10.00 20.68 -9.96
CA HIS A 58 10.92 20.93 -11.05
C HIS A 58 10.22 21.70 -12.19
N GLN A 59 9.04 21.26 -12.61
CA GLN A 59 8.23 21.94 -13.63
C GLN A 59 7.82 23.35 -13.19
N ALA A 60 7.35 23.52 -11.94
CA ALA A 60 7.07 24.85 -11.38
C ALA A 60 8.30 25.72 -11.46
N SER A 61 9.47 25.14 -11.20
CA SER A 61 10.71 25.86 -11.22
C SER A 61 11.12 26.34 -12.62
N GLU A 62 11.00 25.51 -13.64
CA GLU A 62 11.39 25.91 -14.99
C GLU A 62 10.38 26.86 -15.64
N THR A 63 9.09 26.56 -15.47
CA THR A 63 8.02 27.23 -16.24
C THR A 63 7.25 28.29 -15.45
N GLY A 64 7.40 28.31 -14.12
CA GLY A 64 6.62 29.15 -13.22
C GLY A 64 5.19 28.63 -12.98
N LYS A 65 4.79 27.48 -13.54
CA LYS A 65 3.45 26.91 -13.41
C LYS A 65 3.51 25.40 -13.23
N SER A 66 2.82 24.88 -12.22
CA SER A 66 2.64 23.43 -12.01
C SER A 66 1.41 23.16 -11.16
N VAL A 67 0.93 21.93 -11.19
CA VAL A 67 -0.20 21.46 -10.38
C VAL A 67 0.31 20.92 -9.04
N CYS A 68 -0.41 21.19 -7.96
CA CYS A 68 -0.09 20.65 -6.66
C CYS A 68 -0.44 19.16 -6.60
N PRO A 69 0.51 18.26 -6.29
CA PRO A 69 0.25 16.83 -6.20
C PRO A 69 -0.65 16.45 -5.00
N GLU A 70 -0.75 17.32 -3.98
CA GLU A 70 -1.57 17.09 -2.79
C GLU A 70 -3.03 17.52 -2.98
N CYS A 71 -3.29 18.41 -3.93
CA CYS A 71 -4.64 18.89 -4.20
C CYS A 71 -5.26 18.00 -5.28
N SER A 72 -6.26 17.20 -4.91
CA SER A 72 -7.00 16.32 -5.84
C SER A 72 -7.62 17.09 -7.02
N SER A 73 -7.81 18.41 -6.89
CA SER A 73 -8.12 19.33 -7.99
C SER A 73 -7.89 20.78 -7.58
N GLY A 74 -7.34 21.61 -8.49
CA GLY A 74 -7.37 23.08 -8.38
C GLY A 74 -6.23 23.75 -7.61
N GLY A 75 -5.27 23.01 -7.06
CA GLY A 75 -4.07 23.59 -6.47
C GLY A 75 -3.03 23.92 -7.53
N SER A 76 -2.60 25.18 -7.62
CA SER A 76 -1.44 25.59 -8.43
C SER A 76 -0.24 25.82 -7.53
N LEU A 77 0.95 25.48 -8.01
CA LEU A 77 2.21 25.80 -7.36
C LEU A 77 2.66 27.19 -7.81
N SER A 78 2.83 28.09 -6.85
CA SER A 78 3.48 29.39 -7.06
C SER A 78 4.97 29.27 -6.77
N VAL A 79 5.74 30.11 -7.46
CA VAL A 79 7.18 30.22 -7.28
C VAL A 79 7.51 31.61 -6.80
N GLU A 80 8.08 31.68 -5.61
CA GLU A 80 8.60 32.93 -5.06
C GLU A 80 10.13 32.87 -4.97
N ARG A 81 10.77 34.02 -5.17
CA ARG A 81 12.20 34.20 -4.90
C ARG A 81 12.36 35.08 -3.68
N THR A 82 13.12 34.59 -2.69
CA THR A 82 13.50 35.41 -1.54
C THR A 82 14.49 36.50 -1.97
N ALA A 83 14.68 37.51 -1.12
CA ALA A 83 15.72 38.52 -1.31
C ALA A 83 17.14 37.92 -1.48
N THR A 84 17.36 36.72 -0.95
CA THR A 84 18.61 35.94 -1.10
C THR A 84 18.67 35.07 -2.38
N GLY A 85 17.68 35.18 -3.27
CA GLY A 85 17.61 34.41 -4.51
C GLY A 85 17.17 32.95 -4.35
N LYS A 86 16.85 32.49 -3.13
CA LYS A 86 16.34 31.13 -2.91
C LYS A 86 14.93 31.02 -3.47
N LYS A 87 14.70 29.93 -4.19
CA LYS A 87 13.41 29.60 -4.74
C LYS A 87 12.57 28.89 -3.69
N LYS A 88 11.32 29.30 -3.57
CA LYS A 88 10.31 28.62 -2.75
C LYS A 88 9.16 28.25 -3.67
N VAL A 89 8.78 26.97 -3.66
CA VAL A 89 7.59 26.50 -4.36
C VAL A 89 6.53 26.22 -3.31
N GLU A 90 5.38 26.88 -3.39
CA GLU A 90 4.29 26.73 -2.42
C GLU A 90 2.96 26.55 -3.16
N CYS A 91 2.07 25.71 -2.62
CA CYS A 91 0.73 25.61 -3.17
C CYS A 91 -0.15 26.74 -2.66
N THR A 92 -0.82 27.45 -3.58
CA THR A 92 -1.74 28.53 -3.24
C THR A 92 -3.06 28.06 -2.62
N ASN A 93 -3.38 26.76 -2.73
CA ASN A 93 -4.61 26.17 -2.20
C ASN A 93 -4.38 25.55 -0.82
N CYS A 94 -3.47 24.58 -0.70
CA CYS A 94 -3.23 23.87 0.56
C CYS A 94 -2.08 24.44 1.42
N GLY A 95 -1.30 25.40 0.91
CA GLY A 95 -0.16 25.98 1.65
C GLY A 95 1.06 25.05 1.79
N THR A 96 1.02 23.86 1.17
CA THR A 96 2.15 22.93 1.22
C THR A 96 3.37 23.54 0.54
N ARG A 97 4.51 23.51 1.24
CA ARG A 97 5.80 23.98 0.73
C ARG A 97 6.61 22.82 0.15
N PHE A 98 7.10 23.04 -1.06
CA PHE A 98 7.99 22.17 -1.82
C PHE A 98 9.32 22.94 -1.92
N ILE A 99 10.18 22.75 -0.92
CA ILE A 99 11.44 23.53 -0.75
C ILE A 99 12.42 23.19 -1.85
#